data_AF-A0A8J6NEV7-F1
#
_entry.id   AF-A0A8J6NEV7-F1
#
_cell.length_a   1.000
_cell.length_b   1.000
_cell.length_c   1.000
_cell.angle_alpha   90.00
_cell.angle_beta   90.00
_cell.angle_gamma   90.00
#
_symmetry.space_group_name_H-M   'P 1'
#
loop_
_entity.id
_entity.type
_entity.pdbx_description
1 polymer ?
#
loop_
_entity_poly.entity_id
_entity_poly.type
_entity_poly.pdbx_seq_one_letter_code
_entity_poly.pdbx_strand_id
1 'polypeptide(L)'
;TAATVNYQRIRLAANKFYYTVRYDILRPQHKQVQQVLQDVSGEGSMLLKHVSAPIAAAYDFLTTKQEEKQIKPPVATPQVNEFEYDDTYTSPLANEDRTVTCPNSERYGCKDLWVPDVYGEFCGVCENCGHHFPLEYHWYLKQLFDRDSVREFNREVTAGNPLEASGFGQRLQAAKDKTRRKSGIITFEGRVQGVEVVVAMLYSDFRNGTVGSAEGEKFVLACELAKLKRRPLLSYVHTTGGIRIQEGTLGVVQMPKCTMAVREYVDSGGLYIVVYDNNSYAGPVASFLGCSFYQFAIRSSRIGFAGPRVIRDTTGEDIPPDYHSAKNALKRGHIQGIWDRRDFRRNLHKALETMGGRSLYYR
;
A
#
# COMPACT_ATOMS: atom_id res chain seq x y z
N THR A 1 11.07 19.58 36.03
CA THR A 1 10.64 20.94 36.37
C THR A 1 9.12 21.00 36.28
N ALA A 2 8.43 21.65 37.21
CA ALA A 2 6.95 21.71 37.23
C ALA A 2 6.35 22.30 35.92
N ALA A 3 7.15 23.10 35.19
CA ALA A 3 6.78 23.68 33.90
C ALA A 3 6.57 22.64 32.78
N THR A 4 7.35 21.56 32.72
CA THR A 4 7.20 20.56 31.64
C THR A 4 5.96 19.68 31.82
N VAL A 5 5.59 19.39 33.07
CA VAL A 5 4.37 18.64 33.41
C VAL A 5 3.12 19.47 33.09
N ASN A 6 3.13 20.77 33.39
CA ASN A 6 2.02 21.66 33.03
C ASN A 6 1.87 21.83 31.52
N TYR A 7 2.98 21.95 30.78
CA TYR A 7 2.95 22.02 29.32
C TYR A 7 2.36 20.77 28.69
N GLN A 8 2.74 19.58 29.17
CA GLN A 8 2.18 18.32 28.68
C GLN A 8 0.68 18.17 28.98
N ARG A 9 0.22 18.61 30.17
CA ARG A 9 -1.21 18.62 30.52
C ARG A 9 -2.02 19.55 29.63
N ILE A 10 -1.51 20.76 29.37
CA ILE A 10 -2.16 21.73 28.48
C ILE A 10 -2.22 21.18 27.05
N ARG A 11 -1.15 20.56 26.56
CA ARG A 11 -1.12 19.95 25.21
C ARG A 11 -2.10 18.79 25.07
N LEU A 12 -2.22 17.95 26.09
CA LEU A 12 -3.19 16.84 26.10
C LEU A 12 -4.63 17.36 26.15
N ALA A 13 -4.90 18.39 26.94
CA ALA A 13 -6.22 19.03 26.99
C ALA A 13 -6.60 19.69 25.65
N ALA A 14 -5.65 20.37 25.01
CA ALA A 14 -5.85 20.98 23.70
C ALA A 14 -6.11 19.94 22.61
N ASN A 15 -5.33 18.84 22.58
CA ASN A 15 -5.55 17.75 21.62
C ASN A 15 -6.90 17.07 21.85
N LYS A 16 -7.28 16.82 23.11
CA LYS A 16 -8.58 16.23 23.45
C LYS A 16 -9.73 17.12 22.98
N PHE A 17 -9.65 18.43 23.24
CA PHE A 17 -10.63 19.40 22.77
C PHE A 17 -10.71 19.46 21.24
N TYR A 18 -9.56 19.52 20.56
CA TYR A 18 -9.49 19.49 19.10
C TYR A 18 -10.17 18.24 18.51
N TYR A 19 -9.91 17.07 19.08
CA TYR A 19 -10.48 15.81 18.61
C TYR A 19 -11.98 15.69 18.92
N THR A 20 -12.44 16.14 20.09
CA THR A 20 -13.87 16.18 20.42
C THR A 20 -14.64 17.12 19.49
N VAL A 21 -14.14 18.33 19.25
CA VAL A 21 -14.78 19.27 18.31
C VAL A 21 -14.79 18.70 16.89
N ARG A 22 -13.68 18.13 16.43
CA ARG A 22 -13.56 17.62 15.06
C ARG A 22 -14.40 16.36 14.81
N TYR A 23 -14.40 15.41 15.74
CA TYR A 23 -15.02 14.10 15.53
C TYR A 23 -16.42 13.97 16.11
N ASP A 24 -16.70 14.56 17.28
CA ASP A 24 -18.01 14.42 17.94
C ASP A 24 -18.99 15.48 17.47
N ILE A 25 -18.53 16.70 17.18
CA ILE A 25 -19.41 17.83 16.81
C ILE A 25 -19.50 18.05 15.30
N LEU A 26 -18.35 18.17 14.61
CA LEU A 26 -18.34 18.56 13.19
C LEU A 26 -18.71 17.40 12.24
N ARG A 27 -18.33 16.17 12.57
CA ARG A 27 -18.53 15.01 11.68
C ARG A 27 -19.99 14.59 11.51
N PRO A 28 -20.86 14.60 12.53
CA PRO A 28 -22.29 14.34 12.36
C PRO A 28 -22.99 15.42 11.52
N GLN A 29 -22.68 16.70 11.76
CA GLN A 29 -23.28 17.82 11.04
C GLN A 29 -22.89 17.83 9.56
N HIS A 30 -21.63 17.50 9.23
CA HIS A 30 -21.18 17.40 7.85
C HIS A 30 -21.90 16.30 7.06
N LYS A 31 -22.19 15.15 7.70
CA LYS A 31 -22.99 14.08 7.08
C LYS A 31 -24.43 14.52 6.82
N GLN A 32 -25.02 15.26 7.76
CA GLN A 32 -26.39 15.75 7.66
C GLN A 32 -26.54 16.79 6.54
N VAL A 33 -25.58 17.72 6.41
CA VAL A 33 -25.53 18.70 5.33
C VAL A 33 -25.32 18.03 3.96
N GLN A 34 -24.47 16.99 3.89
CA GLN A 34 -24.28 16.23 2.65
C GLN A 34 -25.53 15.45 2.22
N GLN A 35 -26.30 14.90 3.17
CA GLN A 35 -27.59 14.25 2.87
C GLN A 35 -28.61 15.25 2.35
N VAL A 36 -28.77 16.41 3.00
CA VAL A 36 -29.71 17.45 2.54
C VAL A 36 -29.33 17.98 1.15
N LEU A 37 -28.04 18.17 0.86
CA LEU A 37 -27.57 18.57 -0.48
C LEU A 37 -27.81 17.48 -1.54
N GLN A 38 -27.68 16.20 -1.18
CA GLN A 38 -28.00 15.10 -2.09
C GLN A 38 -29.50 15.00 -2.36
N ASP A 39 -30.35 15.16 -1.34
CA ASP A 39 -31.80 15.10 -1.48
C ASP A 39 -32.33 16.26 -2.36
N VAL A 40 -31.79 17.48 -2.19
CA VAL A 40 -32.17 18.64 -3.03
C VAL A 40 -31.68 18.49 -4.49
N SER A 41 -30.55 17.82 -4.72
CA SER A 41 -30.04 17.57 -6.07
C SER A 41 -30.71 16.39 -6.78
N GLY A 42 -31.26 15.43 -6.02
CA GLY A 42 -31.99 14.27 -6.52
C GLY A 42 -33.34 14.65 -7.14
N GLU A 43 -34.05 15.62 -6.56
CA GLU A 43 -35.42 15.96 -6.97
C GLU A 43 -35.52 17.25 -7.83
N GLY A 44 -34.51 18.12 -7.84
CA GLY A 44 -34.54 19.42 -8.56
C GLY A 44 -33.94 19.47 -9.97
N SER A 45 -33.27 18.41 -10.43
CA SER A 45 -32.43 18.46 -11.65
C SER A 45 -33.21 18.44 -12.98
N MET A 46 -34.46 17.98 -12.99
CA MET A 46 -35.31 17.98 -14.19
C MET A 46 -35.90 19.37 -14.49
N LEU A 47 -36.17 20.19 -13.47
CA LEU A 47 -36.74 21.54 -13.64
C LEU A 47 -35.69 22.55 -14.11
N LEU A 48 -34.44 22.44 -13.66
CA LEU A 48 -33.33 23.32 -14.06
C LEU A 48 -32.92 23.15 -15.53
N LYS A 49 -33.12 21.96 -16.13
CA LYS A 49 -32.83 21.73 -17.56
C LYS A 49 -33.84 22.39 -18.50
N HIS A 50 -35.12 22.46 -18.11
CA HIS A 50 -36.14 23.13 -18.92
C HIS A 50 -36.01 24.66 -18.92
N VAL A 51 -35.45 25.22 -17.84
CA VAL A 51 -35.26 26.68 -17.72
C VAL A 51 -33.96 27.15 -18.37
N SER A 52 -32.92 26.31 -18.41
CA SER A 52 -31.59 26.69 -18.96
C SER A 52 -31.41 26.41 -20.46
N ALA A 53 -32.20 25.50 -21.05
CA ALA A 53 -32.14 25.17 -22.48
C ALA A 53 -32.31 26.38 -23.44
N PRO A 54 -33.27 27.31 -23.25
CA PRO A 54 -33.43 28.44 -24.18
C PRO A 54 -32.29 29.47 -24.05
N ILE A 55 -31.64 29.55 -22.90
CA ILE A 55 -30.55 30.51 -22.64
C ILE A 55 -29.24 30.04 -23.27
N ALA A 56 -28.95 28.74 -23.19
CA ALA A 56 -27.77 28.14 -23.82
C ALA A 56 -27.84 28.25 -25.36
N ALA A 57 -29.01 27.99 -25.95
CA ALA A 57 -29.21 28.12 -27.40
C ALA A 57 -29.08 29.57 -27.90
N ALA A 58 -29.48 30.56 -27.09
CA ALA A 58 -29.30 31.97 -27.40
C ALA A 58 -27.83 32.42 -27.32
N TYR A 59 -27.04 31.82 -26.43
CA TYR A 59 -25.61 32.10 -26.28
C TYR A 59 -24.79 31.56 -27.45
N ASP A 60 -25.13 30.37 -27.96
CA ASP A 60 -24.47 29.77 -29.13
C ASP A 60 -24.81 30.46 -30.46
N PHE A 61 -25.97 31.12 -30.55
CA PHE A 61 -26.33 31.92 -31.74
C PHE A 61 -25.59 33.27 -31.79
N LEU A 62 -25.17 33.80 -30.63
CA LEU A 62 -24.48 35.10 -30.53
C LEU A 62 -22.96 35.00 -30.71
N THR A 63 -22.36 33.81 -30.59
CA THR A 63 -20.90 33.62 -30.64
C THR A 63 -20.37 33.15 -31.99
N THR A 64 -21.16 33.20 -33.07
CA THR A 64 -20.68 32.84 -34.41
C THR A 64 -19.83 33.95 -35.03
N LYS A 65 -18.55 34.03 -34.65
CA LYS A 65 -17.50 34.59 -35.52
C LYS A 65 -16.12 34.04 -35.19
N GLN A 66 -15.55 33.42 -36.23
CA GLN A 66 -14.14 33.09 -36.45
C GLN A 66 -13.56 31.94 -35.61
N GLU A 67 -13.41 30.78 -36.24
CA GLU A 67 -12.21 29.97 -36.07
C GLU A 67 -11.90 29.23 -37.39
N GLU A 68 -10.72 29.52 -37.94
CA GLU A 68 -10.18 28.91 -39.14
C GLU A 68 -9.75 27.46 -38.89
N LYS A 69 -9.96 26.60 -39.89
CA LYS A 69 -9.59 25.19 -39.89
C LYS A 69 -8.07 24.99 -39.70
N GLN A 70 -7.66 24.57 -38.50
CA GLN A 70 -6.40 23.84 -38.33
C GLN A 70 -6.62 22.36 -38.67
N ILE A 71 -5.87 21.89 -39.67
CA ILE A 71 -5.81 20.48 -40.07
C ILE A 71 -5.08 19.72 -38.95
N LYS A 72 -5.81 18.83 -38.24
CA LYS A 72 -5.19 17.88 -37.30
C LYS A 72 -4.42 16.83 -38.11
N PRO A 73 -3.16 16.50 -37.76
CA PRO A 73 -2.47 15.34 -38.33
C PRO A 73 -3.20 14.06 -37.90
N PRO A 74 -3.03 12.94 -38.64
CA PRO A 74 -3.81 11.74 -38.41
C PRO A 74 -3.58 11.21 -37.00
N VAL A 75 -4.68 10.82 -36.36
CA VAL A 75 -4.70 10.10 -35.09
C VAL A 75 -3.85 8.85 -35.29
N ALA A 76 -2.69 8.79 -34.62
CA ALA A 76 -1.94 7.57 -34.51
C ALA A 76 -2.83 6.55 -33.81
N THR A 77 -3.18 5.48 -34.53
CA THR A 77 -3.61 4.21 -33.96
C THR A 77 -2.72 3.92 -32.75
N PRO A 78 -3.25 3.50 -31.58
CA PRO A 78 -2.39 3.11 -30.49
C PRO A 78 -1.56 1.93 -30.98
N GLN A 79 -0.31 2.20 -31.32
CA GLN A 79 0.68 1.17 -31.49
C GLN A 79 0.72 0.48 -30.12
N VAL A 80 0.37 -0.81 -30.14
CA VAL A 80 0.69 -1.69 -29.04
C VAL A 80 2.20 -1.56 -28.92
N ASN A 81 2.68 -0.81 -27.93
CA ASN A 81 4.10 -0.73 -27.65
C ASN A 81 4.51 -2.14 -27.26
N GLU A 82 5.09 -2.83 -28.23
CA GLU A 82 5.97 -3.96 -28.06
C GLU A 82 6.93 -3.57 -26.94
N PHE A 83 6.82 -4.27 -25.81
CA PHE A 83 7.55 -3.95 -24.59
C PHE A 83 9.05 -3.95 -24.91
N GLU A 84 9.64 -2.76 -25.06
CA GLU A 84 11.09 -2.58 -25.16
C GLU A 84 11.70 -3.02 -23.82
N TYR A 85 12.16 -4.27 -23.79
CA TYR A 85 12.89 -4.91 -22.70
C TYR A 85 14.32 -4.38 -22.61
N ASP A 86 14.50 -3.07 -22.54
CA ASP A 86 15.81 -2.50 -22.27
C ASP A 86 15.87 -2.13 -20.78
N ASP A 87 16.83 -2.71 -20.05
CA ASP A 87 17.15 -2.44 -18.63
C ASP A 87 16.18 -2.93 -17.53
N THR A 88 15.54 -4.09 -17.70
CA THR A 88 14.84 -4.76 -16.59
C THR A 88 15.83 -5.32 -15.57
N TYR A 89 15.77 -4.83 -14.32
CA TYR A 89 16.49 -5.43 -13.21
C TYR A 89 16.18 -6.94 -13.12
N THR A 90 17.22 -7.74 -13.28
CA THR A 90 17.16 -9.20 -13.19
C THR A 90 17.55 -9.62 -11.78
N SER A 91 16.74 -10.50 -11.18
CA SER A 91 17.04 -11.00 -9.83
C SER A 91 18.37 -11.75 -9.81
N PRO A 92 19.22 -11.57 -8.79
CA PRO A 92 20.43 -12.37 -8.64
C PRO A 92 20.17 -13.88 -8.59
N LEU A 93 18.95 -14.29 -8.22
CA LEU A 93 18.53 -15.70 -8.25
C LEU A 93 18.61 -16.29 -9.66
N ALA A 94 18.44 -15.48 -10.70
CA ALA A 94 18.54 -15.94 -12.09
C ALA A 94 19.95 -16.40 -12.47
N ASN A 95 20.98 -16.07 -11.68
CA ASN A 95 22.35 -16.55 -11.92
C ASN A 95 22.59 -17.97 -11.40
N GLU A 96 21.64 -18.56 -10.68
CA GLU A 96 21.76 -19.91 -10.17
C GLU A 96 21.32 -20.93 -11.22
N ASP A 97 22.26 -21.72 -11.73
CA ASP A 97 21.95 -22.80 -12.68
C ASP A 97 21.38 -24.03 -11.95
N ARG A 98 20.07 -24.00 -11.70
CA ARG A 98 19.33 -25.11 -11.11
C ARG A 98 17.88 -25.11 -11.58
N THR A 99 17.21 -26.23 -11.35
CA THR A 99 15.75 -26.32 -11.52
C THR A 99 15.03 -26.17 -10.19
N VAL A 100 13.80 -25.65 -10.24
CA VAL A 100 12.89 -25.57 -9.10
C VAL A 100 11.55 -26.20 -9.46
N THR A 101 11.07 -27.07 -8.58
CA THR A 101 9.74 -27.66 -8.70
C THR A 101 8.70 -26.67 -8.17
N CYS A 102 7.64 -26.46 -8.95
CA CYS A 102 6.53 -25.61 -8.52
C CYS A 102 5.79 -26.27 -7.34
N PRO A 103 5.47 -25.54 -6.25
CA PRO A 103 4.67 -26.07 -5.14
C PRO A 103 3.27 -26.57 -5.54
N ASN A 104 2.80 -26.14 -6.72
CA ASN A 104 1.51 -26.50 -7.29
C ASN A 104 1.61 -27.61 -8.35
N SER A 105 2.78 -28.26 -8.50
CA SER A 105 3.03 -29.27 -9.53
C SER A 105 2.05 -30.45 -9.47
N GLU A 106 1.81 -31.00 -8.28
CA GLU A 106 0.87 -32.12 -8.07
C GLU A 106 -0.55 -31.80 -8.54
N ARG A 107 -0.97 -30.55 -8.40
CA ARG A 107 -2.35 -30.13 -8.71
C ARG A 107 -2.56 -29.73 -10.16
N TYR A 108 -1.55 -29.12 -10.80
CA TYR A 108 -1.68 -28.55 -12.15
C TYR A 108 -0.74 -29.21 -13.17
N GLY A 109 0.00 -30.24 -12.80
CA GLY A 109 0.96 -30.92 -13.68
C GLY A 109 2.12 -30.01 -14.10
N CYS A 110 2.56 -29.10 -13.24
CA CYS A 110 3.67 -28.19 -13.57
C CYS A 110 4.96 -28.98 -13.75
N LYS A 111 5.68 -28.69 -14.84
CA LYS A 111 7.06 -29.16 -15.04
C LYS A 111 8.01 -28.47 -14.06
N ASP A 112 9.18 -29.06 -13.88
CA ASP A 112 10.30 -28.39 -13.24
C ASP A 112 10.72 -27.19 -14.09
N LEU A 113 10.96 -26.06 -13.42
CA LEU A 113 11.22 -24.79 -14.06
C LEU A 113 12.71 -24.45 -13.92
N TRP A 114 13.34 -23.97 -14.98
CA TRP A 114 14.71 -23.51 -14.93
C TRP A 114 14.78 -22.13 -14.27
N VAL A 115 15.62 -21.99 -13.24
CA VAL A 115 15.70 -20.78 -12.40
C VAL A 115 16.07 -19.51 -13.19
N PRO A 116 17.04 -19.54 -14.12
CA PRO A 116 17.36 -18.38 -14.96
C PRO A 116 16.13 -17.83 -15.70
N ASP A 117 15.35 -18.70 -16.35
CA ASP A 117 14.13 -18.27 -17.06
C ASP A 117 13.07 -17.73 -16.11
N VAL A 118 12.81 -18.46 -15.01
CA VAL A 118 11.77 -18.09 -14.03
C VAL A 118 12.03 -16.71 -13.47
N TYR A 119 13.25 -16.43 -13.00
CA TYR A 119 13.56 -15.18 -12.32
C TYR A 119 14.08 -14.07 -13.24
N GLY A 120 14.55 -14.42 -14.44
CA GLY A 120 14.98 -13.49 -15.48
C GLY A 120 13.82 -13.00 -16.33
N GLU A 121 13.14 -13.92 -17.04
CA GLU A 121 12.14 -13.57 -18.06
C GLU A 121 10.73 -13.51 -17.46
N PHE A 122 10.36 -14.51 -16.64
CA PHE A 122 9.00 -14.68 -16.16
C PHE A 122 8.68 -13.95 -14.85
N CYS A 123 9.58 -13.09 -14.38
CA CYS A 123 9.39 -12.27 -13.17
C CYS A 123 9.04 -13.12 -11.93
N GLY A 124 9.59 -14.32 -11.81
CA GLY A 124 9.30 -15.28 -10.74
C GLY A 124 7.88 -15.87 -10.79
N VAL A 125 7.25 -15.93 -11.97
CA VAL A 125 5.90 -16.49 -12.15
C VAL A 125 5.97 -17.80 -12.92
N CYS A 126 5.36 -18.85 -12.38
CA CYS A 126 5.21 -20.12 -13.10
C CYS A 126 4.22 -19.94 -14.27
N GLU A 127 4.68 -20.19 -15.49
CA GLU A 127 3.86 -20.05 -16.70
C GLU A 127 2.65 -21.00 -16.73
N ASN A 128 2.78 -22.19 -16.15
CA ASN A 128 1.70 -23.20 -16.18
C ASN A 128 0.55 -22.88 -15.22
N CYS A 129 0.85 -22.57 -13.94
CA CYS A 129 -0.20 -22.39 -12.92
C CYS A 129 -0.36 -20.95 -12.40
N GLY A 130 0.52 -20.03 -12.81
CA GLY A 130 0.55 -18.65 -12.31
C GLY A 130 0.95 -18.56 -10.83
N HIS A 131 1.73 -19.51 -10.31
CA HIS A 131 2.30 -19.39 -8.96
C HIS A 131 3.42 -18.35 -8.96
N HIS A 132 3.40 -17.46 -7.98
CA HIS A 132 4.42 -16.44 -7.78
C HIS A 132 5.43 -16.94 -6.77
N PHE A 133 6.65 -17.21 -7.23
CA PHE A 133 7.78 -17.49 -6.37
C PHE A 133 8.21 -16.20 -5.65
N PRO A 134 8.67 -16.29 -4.39
CA PRO A 134 9.19 -15.13 -3.67
C PRO A 134 10.36 -14.49 -4.42
N LEU A 135 10.31 -13.17 -4.56
CA LEU A 135 11.38 -12.35 -5.12
C LEU A 135 11.92 -11.42 -4.05
N GLU A 136 13.16 -10.98 -4.16
CA GLU A 136 13.70 -9.95 -3.27
C GLU A 136 12.98 -8.61 -3.44
N TYR A 137 12.92 -7.83 -2.36
CA TYR A 137 12.27 -6.52 -2.39
C TYR A 137 12.94 -5.52 -3.37
N HIS A 138 14.22 -5.72 -3.70
CA HIS A 138 14.95 -4.89 -4.68
C HIS A 138 14.34 -4.98 -6.08
N TRP A 139 13.86 -6.16 -6.47
CA TRP A 139 13.19 -6.35 -7.75
C TRP A 139 11.99 -5.41 -7.88
N TYR A 140 11.18 -5.34 -6.83
CA TYR A 140 10.01 -4.45 -6.80
C TYR A 140 10.40 -2.97 -6.78
N LEU A 141 11.45 -2.58 -6.07
CA LEU A 141 11.94 -1.20 -6.08
C LEU A 141 12.35 -0.75 -7.48
N LYS A 142 12.91 -1.64 -8.30
CA LYS A 142 13.37 -1.32 -9.66
C LYS A 142 12.25 -1.41 -10.70
N GLN A 143 11.31 -2.35 -10.54
CA GLN A 143 10.28 -2.59 -11.55
C GLN A 143 8.98 -1.82 -11.33
N LEU A 144 8.63 -1.50 -10.10
CA LEU A 144 7.36 -0.82 -9.81
C LEU A 144 7.43 0.69 -10.09
N PHE A 145 8.58 1.30 -9.86
CA PHE A 145 8.77 2.75 -9.91
C PHE A 145 9.49 3.20 -11.18
N ASP A 146 9.28 4.45 -11.59
CA ASP A 146 9.99 5.07 -12.71
C ASP A 146 11.50 5.13 -12.41
N ARG A 147 12.32 5.05 -13.47
CA ARG A 147 13.77 5.18 -13.37
C ARG A 147 14.14 6.46 -12.63
N ASP A 148 15.11 6.33 -11.72
CA ASP A 148 15.67 7.41 -10.88
C ASP A 148 14.65 8.24 -10.08
N SER A 149 13.44 7.71 -9.86
CA SER A 149 12.41 8.38 -9.06
C SER A 149 12.51 8.12 -7.56
N VAL A 150 13.16 7.02 -7.16
CA VAL A 150 13.18 6.55 -5.77
C VAL A 150 14.12 7.41 -4.91
N ARG A 151 13.55 8.12 -3.92
CA ARG A 151 14.27 8.94 -2.94
C ARG A 151 13.93 8.50 -1.52
N GLU A 152 14.82 7.73 -0.91
CA GLU A 152 14.66 7.24 0.47
C GLU A 152 14.81 8.36 1.50
N PHE A 153 13.92 8.37 2.50
CA PHE A 153 13.94 9.29 3.63
C PHE A 153 13.84 8.52 4.96
N ASN A 154 14.13 9.19 6.09
CA ASN A 154 14.18 8.62 7.44
C ASN A 154 15.24 7.51 7.64
N ARG A 155 16.33 7.51 6.87
CA ARG A 155 17.38 6.46 6.91
C ARG A 155 18.07 6.35 8.27
N GLU A 156 18.04 7.42 9.04
CA GLU A 156 18.62 7.55 10.38
C GLU A 156 17.83 6.79 11.46
N VAL A 157 16.51 6.60 11.27
CA VAL A 157 15.67 5.89 12.24
C VAL A 157 16.05 4.41 12.31
N THR A 158 16.48 3.99 13.50
CA THR A 158 17.15 2.71 13.75
C THR A 158 16.37 1.86 14.74
N ALA A 159 16.28 0.57 14.47
CA ALA A 159 15.75 -0.39 15.42
C ALA A 159 16.67 -0.46 16.67
N GLY A 160 16.07 -0.53 17.85
CA GLY A 160 16.76 -0.58 19.14
C GLY A 160 16.38 -1.81 19.97
N ASN A 161 16.96 -1.90 21.17
CA ASN A 161 16.62 -2.89 22.20
C ASN A 161 16.26 -2.18 23.52
N PRO A 162 15.11 -1.48 23.59
CA PRO A 162 14.76 -0.64 24.72
C PRO A 162 14.48 -1.42 26.02
N LEU A 163 14.18 -2.72 25.93
CA LEU A 163 13.91 -3.59 27.08
C LEU A 163 15.10 -4.46 27.47
N GLU A 164 16.28 -4.23 26.86
CA GLU A 164 17.49 -5.01 27.10
C GLU A 164 17.29 -6.53 26.99
N ALA A 165 16.43 -6.95 26.06
CA ALA A 165 16.11 -8.37 25.86
C ALA A 165 17.39 -9.16 25.53
N SER A 166 17.62 -10.24 26.27
CA SER A 166 18.84 -11.05 26.16
C SER A 166 19.07 -11.55 24.73
N GLY A 167 20.28 -11.36 24.22
CA GLY A 167 20.69 -11.74 22.87
C GLY A 167 19.99 -10.97 21.73
N PHE A 168 19.04 -10.07 22.02
CA PHE A 168 18.31 -9.35 20.97
C PHE A 168 19.18 -8.31 20.28
N GLY A 169 20.01 -7.57 21.04
CA GLY A 169 20.94 -6.58 20.47
C GLY A 169 21.88 -7.18 19.42
N GLN A 170 22.45 -8.37 19.69
CA GLN A 170 23.31 -9.09 18.74
C GLN A 170 22.54 -9.52 17.49
N ARG A 171 21.33 -10.06 17.65
CA ARG A 171 20.45 -10.42 16.52
C ARG A 171 20.05 -9.22 15.68
N LEU A 172 19.89 -8.06 16.31
CA LEU A 172 19.58 -6.80 15.64
C LEU A 172 20.80 -6.30 14.84
N GLN A 173 21.99 -6.37 15.43
CA GLN A 173 23.23 -6.00 14.75
C GLN A 173 23.48 -6.91 13.55
N ALA A 174 23.36 -8.23 13.71
CA ALA A 174 23.47 -9.18 12.60
C ALA A 174 22.46 -8.89 11.46
N ALA A 175 21.23 -8.49 11.80
CA ALA A 175 20.25 -8.08 10.80
C ALA A 175 20.66 -6.79 10.07
N LYS A 176 21.22 -5.81 10.80
CA LYS A 176 21.75 -4.56 10.21
C LYS A 176 22.95 -4.82 9.30
N ASP A 177 23.84 -5.72 9.70
CA ASP A 177 25.03 -6.08 8.92
C ASP A 177 24.65 -6.83 7.65
N LYS A 178 23.72 -7.79 7.74
CA LYS A 178 23.20 -8.54 6.59
C LYS A 178 22.49 -7.64 5.58
N THR A 179 21.61 -6.77 6.05
CA THR A 179 20.75 -5.95 5.17
C THR A 179 21.36 -4.62 4.77
N ARG A 180 22.44 -4.20 5.47
CA ARG A 180 23.00 -2.84 5.41
C ARG A 180 21.95 -1.74 5.69
N ARG A 181 20.87 -2.08 6.40
CA ARG A 181 19.76 -1.19 6.75
C ARG A 181 19.53 -1.16 8.24
N LYS A 182 19.00 -0.04 8.74
CA LYS A 182 18.82 0.19 10.19
C LYS A 182 17.50 -0.34 10.74
N SER A 183 16.53 -0.65 9.89
CA SER A 183 15.16 -1.09 10.25
C SER A 183 14.53 -1.94 9.14
N GLY A 184 13.42 -2.62 9.48
CA GLY A 184 12.67 -3.50 8.58
C GLY A 184 11.61 -2.83 7.72
N ILE A 185 11.64 -1.50 7.64
CA ILE A 185 10.80 -0.71 6.74
C ILE A 185 11.64 0.29 5.96
N ILE A 186 11.34 0.43 4.68
CA ILE A 186 11.96 1.38 3.76
C ILE A 186 10.90 2.41 3.40
N THR A 187 11.18 3.68 3.64
CA THR A 187 10.28 4.79 3.35
C THR A 187 10.92 5.68 2.30
N PHE A 188 10.23 5.87 1.19
CA PHE A 188 10.76 6.62 0.06
C PHE A 188 9.65 7.29 -0.73
N GLU A 189 10.02 8.33 -1.46
CA GLU A 189 9.18 8.90 -2.51
C GLU A 189 9.55 8.22 -3.81
N GLY A 190 8.55 7.93 -4.65
CA GLY A 190 8.75 7.35 -5.96
C GLY A 190 7.74 7.89 -6.95
N ARG A 191 7.83 7.45 -8.18
CA ARG A 191 6.87 7.78 -9.22
C ARG A 191 6.42 6.50 -9.91
N VAL A 192 5.13 6.39 -10.22
CA VAL A 192 4.55 5.25 -10.94
C VAL A 192 3.85 5.80 -12.16
N GLN A 193 4.50 5.66 -13.33
CA GLN A 193 4.00 6.18 -14.60
C GLN A 193 3.64 7.68 -14.52
N GLY A 194 4.53 8.49 -13.95
CA GLY A 194 4.29 9.92 -13.79
C GLY A 194 3.61 10.33 -12.46
N VAL A 195 2.87 9.44 -11.80
CA VAL A 195 2.17 9.76 -10.53
C VAL A 195 3.14 9.69 -9.35
N GLU A 196 3.36 10.80 -8.66
CA GLU A 196 4.20 10.87 -7.46
C GLU A 196 3.53 10.18 -6.27
N VAL A 197 4.23 9.28 -5.60
CA VAL A 197 3.71 8.46 -4.50
C VAL A 197 4.69 8.41 -3.34
N VAL A 198 4.17 8.45 -2.12
CA VAL A 198 4.94 8.14 -0.92
C VAL A 198 4.75 6.66 -0.59
N VAL A 199 5.84 5.95 -0.34
CA VAL A 199 5.83 4.51 -0.18
C VAL A 199 6.42 4.10 1.16
N ALA A 200 5.73 3.19 1.84
CA ALA A 200 6.23 2.47 3.01
C ALA A 200 6.33 0.98 2.65
N MET A 201 7.55 0.47 2.51
CA MET A 201 7.84 -0.90 2.11
C MET A 201 8.34 -1.73 3.30
N LEU A 202 7.57 -2.73 3.72
CA LEU A 202 7.98 -3.74 4.71
C LEU A 202 8.62 -4.93 3.98
N TYR A 203 9.78 -5.40 4.44
CA TYR A 203 10.54 -6.47 3.77
C TYR A 203 11.06 -7.55 4.74
N SER A 204 11.21 -8.78 4.24
CA SER A 204 11.53 -9.96 5.06
C SER A 204 12.92 -9.95 5.68
N ASP A 205 13.93 -9.41 4.98
CA ASP A 205 15.33 -9.71 5.30
C ASP A 205 15.77 -9.16 6.66
N PHE A 206 15.08 -8.11 7.12
CA PHE A 206 15.25 -7.57 8.45
C PHE A 206 14.22 -8.19 9.40
N ARG A 207 14.63 -9.23 10.11
CA ARG A 207 13.82 -9.86 11.18
C ARG A 207 12.40 -10.24 10.69
N ASN A 208 12.28 -10.83 9.50
CA ASN A 208 11.02 -11.24 8.86
C ASN A 208 10.00 -10.11 8.71
N GLY A 209 10.44 -8.86 8.56
CA GLY A 209 9.55 -7.71 8.45
C GLY A 209 8.71 -7.48 9.71
N THR A 210 9.25 -7.84 10.88
CA THR A 210 8.59 -7.56 12.17
C THR A 210 8.59 -6.06 12.45
N VAL A 211 7.45 -5.54 12.87
CA VAL A 211 7.23 -4.11 13.15
C VAL A 211 7.51 -3.83 14.62
N GLY A 212 8.53 -3.02 14.88
CA GLY A 212 8.83 -2.43 16.18
C GLY A 212 8.68 -0.90 16.14
N SER A 213 9.24 -0.24 17.15
CA SER A 213 9.14 1.21 17.36
C SER A 213 9.73 2.01 16.20
N ALA A 214 10.86 1.56 15.65
CA ALA A 214 11.51 2.21 14.52
C ALA A 214 10.68 2.10 13.24
N GLU A 215 10.10 0.92 12.99
CA GLU A 215 9.25 0.69 11.83
C GLU A 215 7.96 1.49 11.92
N GLY A 216 7.33 1.54 13.10
CA GLY A 216 6.14 2.34 13.34
C GLY A 216 6.41 3.84 13.22
N GLU A 217 7.53 4.34 13.73
CA GLU A 217 7.93 5.75 13.58
C GLU A 217 8.11 6.13 12.12
N LYS A 218 8.89 5.35 11.35
CA LYS A 218 9.08 5.59 9.92
C LYS A 218 7.76 5.63 9.16
N PHE A 219 6.85 4.71 9.47
CA PHE A 219 5.54 4.65 8.85
C PHE A 219 4.70 5.91 9.12
N VAL A 220 4.68 6.38 10.38
CA VAL A 220 3.98 7.64 10.74
C VAL A 220 4.58 8.83 10.00
N LEU A 221 5.90 8.96 9.98
CA LEU A 221 6.58 10.04 9.25
C LEU A 221 6.29 9.98 7.73
N ALA A 222 6.12 8.78 7.15
CA ALA A 222 5.70 8.64 5.76
C ALA A 222 4.24 9.11 5.55
N CYS A 223 3.33 8.82 6.49
CA CYS A 223 1.96 9.35 6.45
C CYS A 223 1.93 10.88 6.54
N GLU A 224 2.74 11.46 7.42
CA GLU A 224 2.87 12.91 7.58
C GLU A 224 3.44 13.57 6.32
N LEU A 225 4.47 12.97 5.71
CA LEU A 225 5.04 13.46 4.46
C LEU A 225 4.02 13.38 3.31
N ALA A 226 3.29 12.27 3.19
CA ALA A 226 2.24 12.10 2.19
C ALA A 226 1.15 13.15 2.34
N LYS A 227 0.74 13.43 3.59
CA LYS A 227 -0.22 14.50 3.92
C LYS A 227 0.31 15.88 3.54
N LEU A 228 1.55 16.20 3.91
CA LEU A 228 2.19 17.49 3.65
C LEU A 228 2.33 17.76 2.16
N LYS A 229 2.83 16.77 1.43
CA LYS A 229 3.05 16.87 -0.03
C LYS A 229 1.80 16.65 -0.85
N ARG A 230 0.68 16.33 -0.20
CA ARG A 230 -0.57 15.97 -0.85
C ARG A 230 -0.38 14.88 -1.90
N ARG A 231 0.22 13.75 -1.50
CA ARG A 231 0.51 12.61 -2.39
C ARG A 231 -0.21 11.34 -1.92
N PRO A 232 -0.55 10.41 -2.83
CA PRO A 232 -1.03 9.08 -2.46
C PRO A 232 0.03 8.34 -1.62
N LEU A 233 -0.43 7.51 -0.70
CA LEU A 233 0.37 6.67 0.17
C LEU A 233 0.20 5.20 -0.23
N LEU A 234 1.30 4.53 -0.54
CA LEU A 234 1.34 3.09 -0.81
C LEU A 234 2.06 2.36 0.32
N SER A 235 1.41 1.39 0.94
CA SER A 235 2.09 0.38 1.74
C SER A 235 2.29 -0.89 0.94
N TYR A 236 3.53 -1.13 0.56
CA TYR A 236 3.92 -2.37 -0.10
C TYR A 236 4.47 -3.36 0.93
N VAL A 237 3.76 -4.47 1.12
CA VAL A 237 4.06 -5.46 2.14
C VAL A 237 4.67 -6.66 1.46
N HIS A 238 6.00 -6.61 1.27
CA HIS A 238 6.74 -7.77 0.76
C HIS A 238 6.59 -8.95 1.72
N THR A 239 6.80 -8.73 3.02
CA THR A 239 6.50 -9.68 4.09
C THR A 239 6.36 -8.94 5.41
N THR A 240 5.45 -9.40 6.28
CA THR A 240 5.45 -9.03 7.69
C THR A 240 5.12 -10.22 8.59
N GLY A 241 6.04 -10.48 9.52
CA GLY A 241 5.91 -11.52 10.55
C GLY A 241 5.15 -11.07 11.80
N GLY A 242 4.63 -9.84 11.85
CA GLY A 242 3.88 -9.32 12.98
C GLY A 242 4.62 -8.27 13.81
N ILE A 243 4.18 -8.09 15.05
CA ILE A 243 4.78 -7.14 16.00
C ILE A 243 6.03 -7.74 16.63
N ARG A 244 7.06 -6.91 16.78
CA ARG A 244 8.34 -7.30 17.38
C ARG A 244 8.21 -7.46 18.89
N ILE A 245 8.04 -8.71 19.33
CA ILE A 245 7.82 -9.09 20.73
C ILE A 245 8.95 -8.62 21.66
N GLN A 246 10.19 -8.54 21.16
CA GLN A 246 11.35 -8.13 21.97
C GLN A 246 11.29 -6.67 22.43
N GLU A 247 10.46 -5.83 21.80
CA GLU A 247 10.20 -4.46 22.24
C GLU A 247 8.97 -4.36 23.17
N GLY A 248 8.30 -5.49 23.46
CA GLY A 248 7.15 -5.57 24.35
C GLY A 248 6.03 -4.60 23.99
N THR A 249 5.52 -3.86 24.98
CA THR A 249 4.45 -2.88 24.81
C THR A 249 4.80 -1.78 23.80
N LEU A 250 6.08 -1.42 23.64
CA LEU A 250 6.49 -0.42 22.65
C LEU A 250 6.21 -0.88 21.23
N GLY A 251 6.36 -2.18 20.94
CA GLY A 251 5.96 -2.77 19.67
C GLY A 251 4.44 -2.75 19.48
N VAL A 252 3.67 -3.15 20.51
CA VAL A 252 2.20 -3.22 20.43
C VAL A 252 1.57 -1.84 20.22
N VAL A 253 2.08 -0.81 20.90
CA VAL A 253 1.60 0.58 20.77
C VAL A 253 1.80 1.15 19.36
N GLN A 254 2.67 0.56 18.54
CA GLN A 254 2.79 0.97 17.14
C GLN A 254 1.52 0.68 16.34
N MET A 255 0.72 -0.33 16.71
CA MET A 255 -0.54 -0.65 16.04
C MET A 255 -1.53 0.54 16.09
N PRO A 256 -1.97 1.03 17.27
CA PRO A 256 -2.87 2.18 17.33
C PRO A 256 -2.19 3.46 16.83
N LYS A 257 -0.90 3.66 17.09
CA LYS A 257 -0.17 4.84 16.60
C LYS A 257 -0.19 4.97 15.08
N CYS A 258 0.18 3.91 14.36
CA CYS A 258 0.16 3.91 12.89
C CYS A 258 -1.28 4.01 12.37
N THR A 259 -2.24 3.38 13.04
CA THR A 259 -3.66 3.42 12.65
C THR A 259 -4.23 4.85 12.75
N MET A 260 -3.86 5.60 13.78
CA MET A 260 -4.23 7.01 13.92
C MET A 260 -3.58 7.88 12.84
N ALA A 261 -2.31 7.67 12.51
CA ALA A 261 -1.64 8.38 11.42
C ALA A 261 -2.32 8.12 10.06
N VAL A 262 -2.67 6.86 9.75
CA VAL A 262 -3.46 6.53 8.54
C VAL A 262 -4.80 7.25 8.58
N ARG A 263 -5.49 7.23 9.72
CA ARG A 263 -6.81 7.84 9.85
C ARG A 263 -6.75 9.35 9.57
N GLU A 264 -5.78 10.05 10.15
CA GLU A 264 -5.57 11.48 9.92
C GLU A 264 -5.20 11.80 8.46
N TYR A 265 -4.38 10.94 7.83
CA TYR A 265 -4.01 11.07 6.42
C TYR A 265 -5.24 10.89 5.51
N VAL A 266 -6.03 9.84 5.70
CA VAL A 266 -7.25 9.59 4.92
C VAL A 266 -8.29 10.69 5.14
N ASP A 267 -8.47 11.15 6.39
CA ASP A 267 -9.41 12.24 6.71
C ASP A 267 -8.97 13.60 6.18
N SER A 268 -7.71 13.74 5.79
CA SER A 268 -7.24 14.93 5.07
C SER A 268 -7.56 14.90 3.58
N GLY A 269 -8.02 13.77 3.03
CA GLY A 269 -8.24 13.58 1.59
C GLY A 269 -7.16 12.76 0.89
N GLY A 270 -6.32 12.03 1.63
CA GLY A 270 -5.29 11.17 1.07
C GLY A 270 -5.83 9.82 0.56
N LEU A 271 -5.24 9.28 -0.53
CA LEU A 271 -5.48 7.91 -0.98
C LEU A 271 -4.45 6.98 -0.34
N TYR A 272 -4.93 6.01 0.44
CA TYR A 272 -4.09 4.97 1.02
C TYR A 272 -4.34 3.62 0.35
N ILE A 273 -3.32 3.05 -0.28
CA ILE A 273 -3.35 1.72 -0.90
C ILE A 273 -2.42 0.78 -0.14
N VAL A 274 -2.85 -0.46 0.07
CA VAL A 274 -2.02 -1.53 0.64
C VAL A 274 -1.94 -2.68 -0.35
N VAL A 275 -0.74 -3.20 -0.59
CA VAL A 275 -0.52 -4.36 -1.45
C VAL A 275 0.30 -5.41 -0.71
N TYR A 276 -0.26 -6.60 -0.53
CA TYR A 276 0.39 -7.75 0.08
C TYR A 276 1.05 -8.62 -0.99
N ASP A 277 2.30 -9.05 -0.82
CA ASP A 277 3.02 -9.85 -1.83
C ASP A 277 3.32 -11.29 -1.39
N ASN A 278 4.06 -11.50 -0.29
CA ASN A 278 4.33 -12.85 0.21
C ASN A 278 3.47 -13.14 1.45
N ASN A 279 4.11 -13.29 2.60
CA ASN A 279 3.45 -13.66 3.85
C ASN A 279 3.19 -12.41 4.70
N SER A 280 1.92 -12.13 4.97
CA SER A 280 1.50 -10.98 5.79
C SER A 280 0.63 -11.46 6.94
N TYR A 281 1.16 -11.39 8.16
CA TYR A 281 0.49 -11.92 9.34
C TYR A 281 0.37 -10.91 10.50
N ALA A 282 -0.52 -11.24 11.43
CA ALA A 282 -0.62 -10.69 12.79
C ALA A 282 -0.94 -9.19 12.88
N GLY A 283 -0.33 -8.51 13.85
CA GLY A 283 -0.71 -7.17 14.30
C GLY A 283 -0.74 -6.09 13.20
N PRO A 284 0.25 -6.00 12.29
CA PRO A 284 0.21 -5.03 11.19
C PRO A 284 -1.03 -5.19 10.29
N VAL A 285 -1.36 -6.43 9.92
CA VAL A 285 -2.57 -6.76 9.13
C VAL A 285 -3.84 -6.42 9.90
N ALA A 286 -3.87 -6.67 11.21
CA ALA A 286 -5.02 -6.32 12.07
C ALA A 286 -5.11 -4.83 12.46
N SER A 287 -4.20 -3.97 11.97
CA SER A 287 -4.16 -2.54 12.34
C SER A 287 -4.00 -1.64 11.12
N PHE A 288 -2.84 -1.01 10.95
CA PHE A 288 -2.62 0.05 9.96
C PHE A 288 -2.57 -0.45 8.51
N LEU A 289 -2.30 -1.74 8.27
CA LEU A 289 -2.43 -2.32 6.94
C LEU A 289 -3.89 -2.68 6.64
N GLY A 290 -4.60 -3.27 7.61
CA GLY A 290 -5.99 -3.70 7.45
C GLY A 290 -7.03 -2.58 7.45
N CYS A 291 -6.68 -1.37 7.90
CA CYS A 291 -7.61 -0.23 7.92
C CYS A 291 -7.70 0.53 6.58
N SER A 292 -6.96 0.12 5.56
CA SER A 292 -7.08 0.69 4.22
C SER A 292 -8.40 0.28 3.55
N PHE A 293 -9.01 1.20 2.82
CA PHE A 293 -10.15 0.92 1.95
C PHE A 293 -9.75 0.21 0.65
N TYR A 294 -8.48 0.27 0.27
CA TYR A 294 -7.96 -0.25 -1.00
C TYR A 294 -6.79 -1.19 -0.71
N GLN A 295 -7.12 -2.46 -0.53
CA GLN A 295 -6.21 -3.55 -0.21
C GLN A 295 -6.19 -4.55 -1.37
N PHE A 296 -5.00 -4.84 -1.86
CA PHE A 296 -4.77 -5.80 -2.93
C PHE A 296 -3.74 -6.84 -2.49
N ALA A 297 -3.72 -7.98 -3.17
CA ALA A 297 -2.75 -9.03 -2.93
C ALA A 297 -2.15 -9.53 -4.24
N ILE A 298 -0.90 -9.95 -4.22
CA ILE A 298 -0.33 -10.75 -5.30
C ILE A 298 -0.91 -12.17 -5.20
N ARG A 299 -1.10 -12.85 -6.34
CA ARG A 299 -1.85 -14.11 -6.41
C ARG A 299 -1.40 -15.21 -5.44
N SER A 300 -0.11 -15.30 -5.12
CA SER A 300 0.42 -16.31 -4.17
C SER A 300 0.68 -15.77 -2.76
N SER A 301 0.17 -14.59 -2.42
CA SER A 301 0.26 -14.04 -1.07
C SER A 301 -0.53 -14.87 -0.07
N ARG A 302 -0.06 -14.85 1.18
CA ARG A 302 -0.79 -15.36 2.34
C ARG A 302 -1.10 -14.23 3.31
N ILE A 303 -2.36 -14.11 3.70
CA ILE A 303 -2.86 -13.03 4.54
C ILE A 303 -3.65 -13.64 5.70
N GLY A 304 -3.32 -13.23 6.94
CA GLY A 304 -4.04 -13.70 8.11
C GLY A 304 -3.67 -12.96 9.38
N PHE A 305 -4.47 -13.14 10.43
CA PHE A 305 -4.11 -12.66 11.76
C PHE A 305 -3.19 -13.68 12.46
N ALA A 306 -3.73 -14.84 12.81
CA ALA A 306 -2.94 -15.93 13.37
C ALA A 306 -2.30 -16.77 12.25
N GLY A 307 -1.09 -17.28 12.50
CA GLY A 307 -0.47 -18.26 11.61
C GLY A 307 -1.06 -19.67 11.80
N PRO A 308 -0.92 -20.58 10.83
CA PRO A 308 -1.50 -21.93 10.88
C PRO A 308 -1.16 -22.71 12.15
N ARG A 309 0.10 -22.60 12.60
CA ARG A 309 0.56 -23.24 13.84
C ARG A 309 -0.21 -22.77 15.06
N VAL A 310 -0.39 -21.45 15.21
CA VAL A 310 -1.10 -20.87 16.37
C VAL A 310 -2.57 -21.27 16.37
N ILE A 311 -3.18 -21.35 15.18
CA ILE A 311 -4.57 -21.81 15.05
C ILE A 311 -4.68 -23.26 15.53
N ARG A 312 -3.84 -24.17 14.99
CA ARG A 312 -3.79 -25.57 15.42
C ARG A 312 -3.57 -25.73 16.91
N ASP A 313 -2.58 -25.02 17.47
CA ASP A 313 -2.23 -25.11 18.89
C ASP A 313 -3.40 -24.63 19.80
N THR A 314 -4.27 -23.74 19.29
CA THR A 314 -5.39 -23.17 20.06
C THR A 314 -6.70 -23.96 19.87
N THR A 315 -7.01 -24.39 18.64
CA THR A 315 -8.29 -25.05 18.31
C THR A 315 -8.20 -26.56 18.34
N GLY A 316 -6.99 -27.14 18.25
CA GLY A 316 -6.79 -28.57 18.07
C GLY A 316 -7.10 -29.07 16.65
N GLU A 317 -7.45 -28.17 15.72
CA GLU A 317 -7.86 -28.52 14.36
C GLU A 317 -6.80 -28.12 13.32
N ASP A 318 -6.59 -28.99 12.35
CA ASP A 318 -5.81 -28.69 11.16
C ASP A 318 -6.62 -27.83 10.18
N ILE A 319 -6.04 -26.70 9.79
CA ILE A 319 -6.63 -25.86 8.73
C ILE A 319 -6.11 -26.28 7.35
N PRO A 320 -6.94 -26.14 6.31
CA PRO A 320 -6.50 -26.37 4.93
C PRO A 320 -5.25 -25.55 4.56
N PRO A 321 -4.35 -26.07 3.70
CA PRO A 321 -3.11 -25.37 3.34
C PRO A 321 -3.35 -24.03 2.62
N ASP A 322 -4.51 -23.86 1.99
CA ASP A 322 -4.92 -22.64 1.31
C ASP A 322 -5.71 -21.67 2.19
N TYR A 323 -5.88 -21.95 3.49
CA TYR A 323 -6.72 -21.16 4.41
C TYR A 323 -6.38 -19.66 4.40
N HIS A 324 -5.08 -19.32 4.32
CA HIS A 324 -4.59 -17.93 4.25
C HIS A 324 -4.34 -17.42 2.84
N SER A 325 -4.67 -18.18 1.79
CA SER A 325 -4.43 -17.76 0.41
C SER A 325 -5.12 -16.43 0.09
N ALA A 326 -4.53 -15.64 -0.82
CA ALA A 326 -5.14 -14.42 -1.35
C ALA A 326 -6.57 -14.65 -1.86
N LYS A 327 -6.84 -15.81 -2.48
CA LYS A 327 -8.17 -16.20 -2.94
C LYS A 327 -9.18 -16.30 -1.80
N ASN A 328 -8.81 -16.93 -0.68
CA ASN A 328 -9.68 -17.02 0.49
C ASN A 328 -9.81 -15.68 1.22
N ALA A 329 -8.76 -14.85 1.23
CA ALA A 329 -8.86 -13.47 1.72
C ALA A 329 -9.86 -12.64 0.91
N LEU A 330 -9.84 -12.74 -0.43
CA LEU A 330 -10.81 -12.09 -1.31
C LEU A 330 -12.23 -12.63 -1.08
N LYS A 331 -12.40 -13.96 -0.98
CA LYS A 331 -13.71 -14.59 -0.71
C LYS A 331 -14.34 -14.11 0.60
N ARG A 332 -13.51 -13.84 1.62
CA ARG A 332 -13.94 -13.31 2.93
C ARG A 332 -14.10 -11.78 2.96
N GLY A 333 -13.82 -11.09 1.85
CA GLY A 333 -13.93 -9.63 1.75
C GLY A 333 -12.80 -8.87 2.47
N HIS A 334 -11.66 -9.51 2.77
CA HIS A 334 -10.52 -8.83 3.42
C HIS A 334 -9.71 -7.96 2.46
N ILE A 335 -9.73 -8.29 1.17
CA ILE A 335 -9.04 -7.54 0.11
C ILE A 335 -10.02 -7.27 -1.02
N GLN A 336 -9.75 -6.23 -1.82
CA GLN A 336 -10.59 -5.81 -2.95
C GLN A 336 -10.19 -6.48 -4.26
N GLY A 337 -8.97 -7.00 -4.37
CA GLY A 337 -8.54 -7.65 -5.60
C GLY A 337 -7.22 -8.40 -5.48
N ILE A 338 -6.98 -9.26 -6.47
CA ILE A 338 -5.76 -10.04 -6.61
C ILE A 338 -5.10 -9.66 -7.92
N TRP A 339 -3.80 -9.37 -7.87
CA TRP A 339 -3.01 -8.96 -9.02
C TRP A 339 -1.94 -10.00 -9.37
N ASP A 340 -1.67 -10.13 -10.66
CA ASP A 340 -0.44 -10.77 -11.14
C ASP A 340 0.71 -9.75 -11.00
N ARG A 341 1.86 -10.19 -10.50
CA ARG A 341 3.09 -9.40 -10.40
C ARG A 341 3.48 -8.72 -11.71
N ARG A 342 3.29 -9.39 -12.85
CA ARG A 342 3.59 -8.84 -14.19
C ARG A 342 2.72 -7.63 -14.52
N ASP A 343 1.49 -7.63 -14.02
CA ASP A 343 0.54 -6.54 -14.20
C ASP A 343 0.55 -5.52 -13.07
N PHE A 344 1.36 -5.73 -12.02
CA PHE A 344 1.28 -4.95 -10.79
C PHE A 344 1.49 -3.46 -11.04
N ARG A 345 2.52 -3.09 -11.81
CA ARG A 345 2.78 -1.68 -12.15
C ARG A 345 1.60 -1.02 -12.85
N ARG A 346 0.99 -1.71 -13.82
CA ARG A 346 -0.18 -1.22 -14.57
C ARG A 346 -1.42 -1.11 -13.68
N ASN A 347 -1.66 -2.12 -12.83
CA ASN A 347 -2.80 -2.14 -11.93
C ASN A 347 -2.68 -1.07 -10.84
N LEU A 348 -1.47 -0.85 -10.32
CA LEU A 348 -1.20 0.21 -9.36
C LEU A 348 -1.43 1.59 -9.98
N HIS A 349 -0.89 1.84 -11.18
CA HIS A 349 -1.15 3.10 -11.89
C HIS A 349 -2.64 3.33 -12.09
N LYS A 350 -3.36 2.32 -12.60
CA LYS A 350 -4.83 2.40 -12.75
C LYS A 350 -5.53 2.67 -11.42
N ALA A 351 -5.09 2.05 -10.32
CA ALA A 351 -5.65 2.28 -9.01
C ALA A 351 -5.44 3.73 -8.55
N LEU A 352 -4.24 4.28 -8.73
CA LEU A 352 -3.93 5.68 -8.43
C LEU A 352 -4.78 6.64 -9.26
N GLU A 353 -4.99 6.33 -10.53
CA GLU A 353 -5.78 7.14 -11.46
C GLU A 353 -7.28 7.05 -11.24
N THR A 354 -7.82 5.94 -10.72
CA THR A 354 -9.27 5.69 -10.69
C THR A 354 -9.87 5.61 -9.29
N MET A 355 -9.09 5.24 -8.27
CA MET A 355 -9.61 5.01 -6.92
C MET A 355 -9.56 6.26 -6.03
N GLY A 356 -10.44 6.29 -5.05
CA GLY A 356 -10.59 7.37 -4.07
C GLY A 356 -11.94 8.08 -4.14
N GLY A 357 -12.12 9.04 -3.24
CA GLY A 357 -13.38 9.78 -3.10
C GLY A 357 -13.36 11.14 -3.82
N ARG A 358 -14.49 11.86 -3.79
CA ARG A 358 -14.60 13.24 -4.31
C ARG A 358 -13.66 14.25 -3.63
N SER A 359 -13.11 13.90 -2.46
CA SER A 359 -12.26 14.76 -1.62
C SER A 359 -10.75 14.50 -1.78
N LEU A 360 -10.32 13.76 -2.82
CA LEU A 360 -8.89 13.56 -3.03
C LEU A 360 -8.20 14.86 -3.45
N TYR A 361 -7.16 15.27 -2.72
CA TYR A 361 -6.46 16.52 -2.99
C TYR A 361 -5.27 16.41 -3.96
N TYR A 362 -4.93 15.20 -4.40
CA TYR A 362 -3.71 14.94 -5.18
C TYR A 362 -4.00 14.69 -6.66
N ARG A 363 -5.29 14.65 -7.03
CA ARG A 363 -5.74 14.62 -8.42
C ARG A 363 -5.84 16.03 -8.99
#